data_AF-A0A1H3LDJ9-F1
#
_entry.id   AF-A0A1H3LDJ9-F1
#
_cell.length_a   1.000
_cell.length_b   1.000
_cell.length_c   1.000
_cell.angle_alpha   90.00
_cell.angle_beta   90.00
_cell.angle_gamma   90.00
#
_symmetry.space_group_name_H-M   'P 1'
#
loop_
_entity.id
_entity.type
_entity.pdbx_description
1 polymer ?
#
loop_
_entity_poly.entity_id
_entity_poly.type
_entity_poly.pdbx_seq_one_letter_code
_entity_poly.pdbx_strand_id
1 'polypeptide(L)'
;MAEIAGDAAMLWSRWALRRLGHLMAKYPTRLLTELAGGAQRERLRTVFEEVLLPEQPKDVQHAIGVAFGHEAAGGFGNAWDVGLNPATVSSDLDAFPVDYRLGLVEGMVITYGGQLGLLDAYVPRLVDVLTPVPSTRAAAAVNDLAEKADSASWITRWRNGPFDPAATMAALERERRRLSAELQPAVTRLLVAMDAAAASEPS
;
A
#
# COMPACT_ATOMS: atom_id res chain seq x y z
N MET A 1 -22.26 40.30 15.89
CA MET A 1 -21.54 39.10 16.37
C MET A 1 -21.75 37.92 15.43
N ALA A 2 -22.99 37.55 15.09
CA ALA A 2 -23.27 36.45 14.15
C ALA A 2 -22.75 36.70 12.71
N GLU A 3 -22.89 37.92 12.19
CA GLU A 3 -22.38 38.27 10.84
C GLU A 3 -20.85 38.16 10.74
N ILE A 4 -20.12 38.69 11.73
CA ILE A 4 -18.65 38.63 11.77
C ILE A 4 -18.15 37.17 11.82
N ALA A 5 -18.84 36.32 12.59
CA ALA A 5 -18.52 34.89 12.65
C ALA A 5 -18.81 34.18 11.31
N GLY A 6 -19.89 34.55 10.63
CA GLY A 6 -20.23 34.04 9.30
C GLY A 6 -19.18 34.41 8.25
N ASP A 7 -18.78 35.68 8.20
CA ASP A 7 -17.77 36.17 7.26
C ASP A 7 -16.40 35.51 7.50
N ALA A 8 -16.01 35.36 8.78
CA ALA A 8 -14.78 34.67 9.15
C ALA A 8 -14.81 33.18 8.75
N ALA A 9 -15.92 32.49 8.96
CA ALA A 9 -16.09 31.10 8.55
C ALA A 9 -16.00 30.94 7.02
N MET A 10 -16.64 31.83 6.27
CA MET A 10 -16.63 31.79 4.80
C MET A 10 -15.23 32.04 4.23
N LEU A 11 -14.48 32.97 4.82
CA LEU A 11 -13.08 33.23 4.47
C LEU A 11 -12.20 32.00 4.74
N TRP A 12 -12.39 31.34 5.89
CA TRP A 12 -11.67 30.12 6.26
C TRP A 12 -11.99 28.95 5.33
N SER A 13 -13.27 28.71 5.02
CA SER A 13 -13.68 27.68 4.07
C SER A 13 -13.09 27.92 2.68
N ARG A 14 -13.06 29.17 2.21
CA ARG A 14 -12.48 29.52 0.91
C ARG A 14 -10.97 29.32 0.88
N TRP A 15 -10.26 29.66 1.96
CA TRP A 15 -8.84 29.38 2.10
C TRP A 15 -8.56 27.87 2.13
N ALA A 16 -9.33 27.11 2.93
CA ALA A 16 -9.19 25.66 3.04
C ALA A 16 -9.45 24.96 1.70
N LEU A 17 -10.51 25.33 0.98
CA LEU A 17 -10.82 24.80 -0.34
C LEU A 17 -9.76 25.15 -1.38
N ARG A 18 -9.20 26.37 -1.35
CA ARG A 18 -8.10 26.75 -2.23
C ARG A 18 -6.82 25.97 -1.93
N ARG A 19 -6.53 25.75 -0.64
CA ARG A 19 -5.39 24.94 -0.21
C ARG A 19 -5.56 23.47 -0.59
N LEU A 20 -6.77 22.93 -0.44
CA LEU A 20 -7.15 21.61 -0.92
C LEU A 20 -7.02 21.51 -2.44
N GLY A 21 -7.45 22.52 -3.20
CA GLY A 21 -7.27 22.56 -4.66
C GLY A 21 -5.79 22.50 -5.07
N HIS A 22 -4.91 23.20 -4.35
CA HIS A 22 -3.47 23.11 -4.58
C HIS A 22 -2.86 21.76 -4.17
N LEU A 23 -3.40 21.09 -3.16
CA LEU A 23 -3.00 19.74 -2.76
C LEU A 23 -3.47 18.70 -3.79
N MET A 24 -4.72 18.80 -4.24
CA MET A 24 -5.29 17.91 -5.25
C MET A 24 -4.62 18.08 -6.61
N ALA A 25 -4.19 19.30 -6.97
CA ALA A 25 -3.44 19.53 -8.21
C ALA A 25 -2.07 18.83 -8.25
N LYS A 26 -1.51 18.47 -7.09
CA LYS A 26 -0.27 17.69 -6.97
C LYS A 26 -0.52 16.19 -6.86
N TYR A 27 -1.77 15.78 -6.66
CA TYR A 27 -2.12 14.38 -6.55
C TYR A 27 -2.20 13.79 -7.96
N PRO A 28 -1.68 12.58 -8.19
CA PRO A 28 -1.66 11.95 -9.51
C PRO A 28 -3.04 11.36 -9.85
N THR A 29 -4.07 12.20 -9.85
CA THR A 29 -5.47 11.80 -10.02
C THR A 29 -5.68 11.02 -11.31
N ARG A 30 -5.00 11.39 -12.39
CA ARG A 30 -5.03 10.65 -13.66
C ARG A 30 -4.52 9.22 -13.47
N LEU A 31 -3.34 9.03 -12.88
CA LEU A 31 -2.77 7.70 -12.62
C LEU A 31 -3.72 6.85 -11.78
N LEU A 32 -4.23 7.38 -10.67
CA LEU A 32 -5.13 6.64 -9.79
C LEU A 32 -6.45 6.28 -10.47
N THR A 33 -6.97 7.16 -11.34
CA THR A 33 -8.17 6.89 -12.14
C THR A 33 -7.92 5.78 -13.16
N GLU A 34 -6.79 5.80 -13.86
CA GLU A 34 -6.41 4.75 -14.81
C GLU A 34 -6.20 3.40 -14.10
N LEU A 35 -5.59 3.44 -12.92
CA LEU A 35 -5.31 2.28 -12.10
C LEU A 35 -6.61 1.63 -11.60
N ALA A 36 -7.53 2.41 -11.03
CA ALA A 36 -8.85 1.95 -10.59
C ALA A 36 -9.75 1.51 -11.76
N GLY A 37 -9.59 2.15 -12.93
CA GLY A 37 -10.34 1.83 -14.15
C GLY A 37 -9.84 0.59 -14.89
N GLY A 38 -8.76 -0.06 -14.42
CA GLY A 38 -8.19 -1.24 -15.09
C GLY A 38 -7.62 -0.91 -16.46
N ALA A 39 -6.96 0.24 -16.61
CA ALA A 39 -6.40 0.71 -17.87
C ALA A 39 -5.49 -0.34 -18.54
N GLN A 40 -5.40 -0.26 -19.86
CA GLN A 40 -4.45 -1.05 -20.64
C GLN A 40 -3.02 -0.79 -20.18
N ARG A 41 -2.19 -1.83 -20.18
CA ARG A 41 -0.82 -1.81 -19.66
C ARG A 41 0.01 -0.64 -20.19
N GLU A 42 -0.03 -0.40 -21.50
CA GLU A 42 0.74 0.67 -22.16
C GLU A 42 0.32 2.05 -21.68
N ARG A 43 -0.99 2.31 -21.62
CA ARG A 43 -1.55 3.57 -21.12
C ARG A 43 -1.21 3.77 -19.64
N LEU A 44 -1.33 2.74 -18.81
CA LEU A 44 -0.99 2.81 -17.40
C LEU A 44 0.51 3.11 -17.22
N ARG A 45 1.38 2.48 -18.03
CA ARG A 45 2.82 2.72 -18.03
C ARG A 45 3.15 4.17 -18.38
N THR A 46 2.59 4.69 -19.47
CA THR A 46 2.80 6.09 -19.87
C THR A 46 2.40 7.06 -18.76
N VAL A 47 1.22 6.86 -18.16
CA VAL A 47 0.75 7.75 -17.10
C VAL A 47 1.58 7.59 -15.82
N PHE A 48 2.10 6.41 -15.52
CA PHE A 48 3.01 6.18 -14.39
C PHE A 48 4.36 6.87 -14.59
N GLU A 49 4.93 6.81 -15.80
CA GLU A 49 6.18 7.49 -16.15
C GLU A 49 6.02 9.02 -16.09
N GLU A 50 4.90 9.56 -16.57
CA GLU A 50 4.56 10.99 -16.50
C GLU A 50 4.46 11.53 -15.07
N VAL A 51 4.19 10.68 -14.07
CA VAL A 51 4.11 11.09 -12.67
C VAL A 51 5.49 11.41 -12.09
N LEU A 52 6.59 10.97 -12.70
CA LEU A 52 7.95 11.23 -12.21
C LEU A 52 8.06 10.90 -10.71
N LEU A 53 7.77 9.63 -10.37
CA LEU A 53 7.65 9.13 -9.00
C LEU A 53 8.73 9.68 -8.03
N PRO A 54 10.03 9.73 -8.38
CA PRO A 54 11.07 10.23 -7.46
C PRO A 54 10.92 11.70 -7.08
N GLU A 55 10.30 12.51 -7.94
CA GLU A 55 10.09 13.95 -7.72
C GLU A 55 8.83 14.24 -6.88
N GLN A 56 8.00 13.23 -6.65
CA GLN A 56 6.77 13.39 -5.88
C GLN A 56 7.04 13.56 -4.38
N PRO A 57 6.16 14.29 -3.65
CA PRO A 57 6.18 14.29 -2.19
C PRO A 57 6.09 12.86 -1.62
N LYS A 58 6.73 12.61 -0.48
CA LYS A 58 6.81 11.27 0.14
C LYS A 58 5.44 10.65 0.42
N ASP A 59 4.49 11.46 0.89
CA ASP A 59 3.10 11.06 1.12
C ASP A 59 2.38 10.68 -0.18
N VAL A 60 2.68 11.38 -1.28
CA VAL A 60 2.17 11.05 -2.61
C VAL A 60 2.81 9.78 -3.15
N GLN A 61 4.13 9.60 -3.01
CA GLN A 61 4.82 8.37 -3.35
C GLN A 61 4.20 7.16 -2.63
N HIS A 62 4.00 7.30 -1.32
CA HIS A 62 3.35 6.28 -0.48
C HIS A 62 1.95 5.96 -0.97
N ALA A 63 1.13 6.99 -1.22
CA ALA A 63 -0.24 6.78 -1.71
C ALA A 63 -0.30 6.10 -3.08
N ILE A 64 0.60 6.44 -4.01
CA ILE A 64 0.74 5.73 -5.28
C ILE A 64 1.10 4.27 -5.03
N GLY A 65 2.05 4.03 -4.11
CA GLY A 65 2.46 2.69 -3.70
C GLY A 65 1.28 1.87 -3.18
N VAL A 66 0.50 2.41 -2.25
CA VAL A 66 -0.70 1.76 -1.70
C VAL A 66 -1.68 1.39 -2.80
N ALA A 67 -1.96 2.31 -3.72
CA ALA A 67 -2.89 2.06 -4.81
C ALA A 67 -2.40 0.91 -5.74
N PHE A 68 -1.11 0.91 -6.11
CA PHE A 68 -0.54 -0.18 -6.90
C PHE A 68 -0.50 -1.50 -6.14
N GLY A 69 -0.20 -1.48 -4.84
CA GLY A 69 -0.20 -2.64 -3.97
C GLY A 69 -1.58 -3.30 -3.92
N HIS A 70 -2.63 -2.50 -3.71
CA HIS A 70 -4.02 -2.96 -3.71
C HIS A 70 -4.40 -3.64 -5.03
N GLU A 71 -4.14 -2.97 -6.16
CA GLU A 71 -4.54 -3.52 -7.45
C GLU A 71 -3.72 -4.76 -7.84
N ALA A 72 -2.42 -4.77 -7.52
CA ALA A 72 -1.53 -5.88 -7.82
C ALA A 72 -1.84 -7.11 -6.96
N ALA A 73 -2.01 -6.95 -5.64
CA ALA A 73 -2.49 -8.03 -4.76
C ALA A 73 -3.90 -8.46 -5.16
N GLY A 74 -4.70 -7.51 -5.67
CA GLY A 74 -5.97 -7.69 -6.38
C GLY A 74 -5.95 -8.75 -7.48
N GLY A 75 -4.79 -9.02 -8.08
CA GLY A 75 -4.68 -9.83 -9.29
C GLY A 75 -4.91 -9.04 -10.58
N PHE A 76 -4.87 -7.69 -10.55
CA PHE A 76 -4.72 -6.95 -11.81
C PHE A 76 -3.28 -7.07 -12.30
N GLY A 77 -3.10 -7.91 -13.31
CA GLY A 77 -1.81 -8.12 -13.97
C GLY A 77 -1.14 -6.81 -14.40
N ASN A 78 -1.90 -5.83 -14.92
CA ASN A 78 -1.32 -4.57 -15.38
C ASN A 78 -0.69 -3.74 -14.26
N ALA A 79 -1.33 -3.66 -13.08
CA ALA A 79 -0.77 -2.99 -11.91
C ALA A 79 0.49 -3.72 -11.43
N TRP A 80 0.47 -5.05 -11.48
CA TRP A 80 1.65 -5.87 -11.21
C TRP A 80 2.79 -5.57 -12.19
N ASP A 81 2.54 -5.60 -13.50
CA ASP A 81 3.56 -5.40 -14.54
C ASP A 81 4.19 -4.01 -14.52
N VAL A 82 3.39 -2.98 -14.21
CA VAL A 82 3.81 -1.57 -14.33
C VAL A 82 4.40 -1.05 -13.03
N GLY A 83 3.79 -1.35 -11.88
CA GLY A 83 4.16 -0.71 -10.61
C GLY A 83 4.88 -1.64 -9.63
N LEU A 84 4.38 -2.87 -9.43
CA LEU A 84 4.92 -3.78 -8.42
C LEU A 84 6.16 -4.53 -8.90
N ASN A 85 6.08 -5.22 -10.04
CA ASN A 85 7.15 -6.07 -10.54
C ASN A 85 8.46 -5.29 -10.78
N PRO A 86 8.45 -4.09 -11.40
CA PRO A 86 9.67 -3.29 -11.54
C PRO A 86 10.33 -2.95 -10.19
N ALA A 87 9.54 -2.65 -9.17
CA ALA A 87 10.03 -2.39 -7.82
C ALA A 87 10.56 -3.67 -7.13
N THR A 88 10.02 -4.86 -7.43
CA THR A 88 10.57 -6.12 -6.89
C THR A 88 11.90 -6.51 -7.54
N VAL A 89 12.11 -6.18 -8.81
CA VAL A 89 13.29 -6.58 -9.58
C VAL A 89 14.43 -5.57 -9.43
N SER A 90 14.11 -4.28 -9.29
CA SER A 90 15.10 -3.23 -9.07
C SER A 90 15.38 -3.03 -7.59
N SER A 91 16.65 -2.91 -7.19
CA SER A 91 17.05 -2.43 -5.86
C SER A 91 17.29 -0.92 -5.82
N ASP A 92 17.10 -0.23 -6.94
CA ASP A 92 17.31 1.21 -7.07
C ASP A 92 16.23 1.99 -6.29
N LEU A 93 16.66 2.69 -5.24
CA LEU A 93 15.81 3.54 -4.42
C LEU A 93 15.64 4.95 -4.99
N ASP A 94 16.43 5.34 -5.98
CA ASP A 94 16.24 6.60 -6.70
C ASP A 94 15.12 6.45 -7.73
N ALA A 95 15.04 5.30 -8.41
CA ALA A 95 13.95 4.98 -9.33
C ALA A 95 12.64 4.59 -8.62
N PHE A 96 12.74 3.78 -7.55
CA PHE A 96 11.61 3.33 -6.74
C PHE A 96 11.84 3.70 -5.27
N PRO A 97 11.44 4.93 -4.88
CA PRO A 97 11.68 5.46 -3.54
C PRO A 97 11.16 4.58 -2.41
N VAL A 98 11.80 4.74 -1.24
CA VAL A 98 11.42 4.04 -0.01
C VAL A 98 9.93 4.19 0.29
N ASP A 99 9.39 5.41 0.25
CA ASP A 99 7.99 5.64 0.64
C ASP A 99 7.01 4.98 -0.35
N TYR A 100 7.32 4.92 -1.64
CA TYR A 100 6.55 4.13 -2.61
C TYR A 100 6.56 2.63 -2.30
N ARG A 101 7.72 2.07 -1.95
CA ARG A 101 7.86 0.65 -1.60
C ARG A 101 7.10 0.29 -0.32
N LEU A 102 7.16 1.16 0.69
CA LEU A 102 6.38 0.99 1.92
C LEU A 102 4.88 1.06 1.64
N GLY A 103 4.46 1.97 0.76
CA GLY A 103 3.09 2.03 0.27
C GLY A 103 2.67 0.75 -0.44
N LEU A 104 3.49 0.20 -1.34
CA LEU A 104 3.21 -1.08 -2.02
C LEU A 104 2.96 -2.19 -0.99
N VAL A 105 3.81 -2.31 0.02
CA VAL A 105 3.69 -3.33 1.07
C VAL A 105 2.39 -3.15 1.85
N GLU A 106 2.04 -1.92 2.22
CA GLU A 106 0.78 -1.63 2.89
C GLU A 106 -0.43 -2.03 2.04
N GLY A 107 -0.48 -1.58 0.78
CA GLY A 107 -1.59 -1.91 -0.12
C GLY A 107 -1.65 -3.38 -0.51
N MET A 108 -0.55 -4.12 -0.39
CA MET A 108 -0.57 -5.58 -0.60
C MET A 108 -1.17 -6.33 0.60
N VAL A 109 -1.07 -5.78 1.82
CA VAL A 109 -1.50 -6.43 3.06
C VAL A 109 -2.91 -6.03 3.46
N ILE A 110 -3.20 -4.74 3.42
CA ILE A 110 -4.49 -4.15 3.80
C ILE A 110 -5.24 -3.79 2.53
N THR A 111 -6.56 -3.98 2.53
CA THR A 111 -7.44 -3.59 1.43
C THR A 111 -7.95 -2.15 1.57
N TYR A 112 -8.60 -1.63 0.52
CA TYR A 112 -9.41 -0.41 0.61
C TYR A 112 -10.49 -0.46 1.72
N GLY A 113 -10.97 -1.65 2.08
CA GLY A 113 -11.95 -1.85 3.15
C GLY A 113 -11.34 -1.98 4.55
N GLY A 114 -10.02 -1.88 4.69
CA GLY A 114 -9.32 -2.07 5.96
C GLY A 114 -9.16 -3.53 6.39
N GLN A 115 -9.50 -4.47 5.51
CA GLN A 115 -9.36 -5.91 5.75
C GLN A 115 -7.99 -6.43 5.33
N LEU A 116 -7.54 -7.55 5.90
CA LEU A 116 -6.33 -8.26 5.49
C LEU A 116 -6.57 -9.03 4.18
N GLY A 117 -5.66 -8.88 3.21
CA GLY A 117 -5.87 -9.34 1.84
C GLY A 117 -4.63 -9.71 1.04
N LEU A 118 -3.57 -10.16 1.71
CA LEU A 118 -2.35 -10.64 1.04
C LEU A 118 -2.51 -12.09 0.58
N LEU A 119 -2.51 -12.33 -0.72
CA LEU A 119 -2.45 -13.68 -1.27
C LEU A 119 -1.06 -14.31 -1.05
N ASP A 120 -1.03 -15.60 -0.69
CA ASP A 120 0.18 -16.39 -0.42
C ASP A 120 1.20 -16.33 -1.57
N ALA A 121 0.74 -16.37 -2.82
CA ALA A 121 1.56 -16.26 -4.02
C ALA A 121 2.31 -14.92 -4.14
N TYR A 122 1.84 -13.87 -3.48
CA TYR A 122 2.45 -12.53 -3.50
C TYR A 122 3.36 -12.25 -2.30
N VAL A 123 3.38 -13.12 -1.30
CA VAL A 123 4.25 -12.98 -0.12
C VAL A 123 5.74 -12.87 -0.49
N PRO A 124 6.30 -13.69 -1.41
CA PRO A 124 7.70 -13.52 -1.81
C PRO A 124 7.99 -12.13 -2.39
N ARG A 125 7.00 -11.53 -3.08
CA ARG A 125 7.13 -10.20 -3.69
C ARG A 125 7.10 -9.10 -2.65
N LEU A 126 6.29 -9.24 -1.61
CA LEU A 126 6.30 -8.33 -0.46
C LEU A 126 7.70 -8.27 0.15
N VAL A 127 8.35 -9.44 0.33
CA VAL A 127 9.73 -9.53 0.83
C VAL A 127 10.73 -8.90 -0.14
N ASP A 128 10.60 -9.14 -1.44
CA ASP A 128 11.46 -8.52 -2.47
C ASP A 128 11.35 -6.98 -2.45
N VAL A 129 10.14 -6.42 -2.27
CA VAL A 129 9.92 -4.97 -2.16
C VAL A 129 10.59 -4.37 -0.93
N LEU A 130 10.55 -5.07 0.21
CA LEU A 130 11.16 -4.63 1.47
C LEU A 130 12.68 -4.77 1.51
N THR A 131 13.25 -5.71 0.76
CA THR A 131 14.69 -6.04 0.81
C THR A 131 15.63 -4.83 0.62
N PRO A 132 15.43 -3.93 -0.36
CA PRO A 132 16.29 -2.76 -0.52
C PRO A 132 15.97 -1.61 0.46
N VAL A 133 14.87 -1.67 1.21
CA VAL A 133 14.48 -0.61 2.15
C VAL A 133 15.34 -0.69 3.42
N PRO A 134 15.84 0.44 3.95
CA PRO A 134 16.57 0.43 5.21
C PRO A 134 15.78 -0.26 6.33
N SER A 135 16.40 -1.23 7.03
CA SER A 135 15.73 -2.10 8.01
C SER A 135 14.92 -1.33 9.05
N THR A 136 15.40 -0.17 9.51
CA THR A 136 14.70 0.66 10.50
C THR A 136 13.38 1.21 9.97
N ARG A 137 13.34 1.65 8.72
CA ARG A 137 12.13 2.13 8.04
C ARG A 137 11.18 0.99 7.73
N ALA A 138 11.72 -0.13 7.22
CA ALA A 138 10.94 -1.33 6.95
C ALA A 138 10.29 -1.88 8.23
N ALA A 139 11.04 -1.99 9.32
CA ALA A 139 10.54 -2.50 10.60
C ALA A 139 9.46 -1.58 11.19
N ALA A 140 9.62 -0.26 11.10
CA ALA A 140 8.59 0.68 11.52
C ALA A 140 7.29 0.50 10.73
N ALA A 141 7.37 0.39 9.41
CA ALA A 141 6.20 0.17 8.56
C ALA A 141 5.51 -1.18 8.80
N VAL A 142 6.29 -2.25 8.98
CA VAL A 142 5.73 -3.58 9.29
C VAL A 142 5.07 -3.61 10.68
N ASN A 143 5.62 -2.89 11.66
CA ASN A 143 4.97 -2.75 12.97
C ASN A 143 3.67 -1.95 12.89
N ASP A 144 3.62 -0.88 12.10
CA ASP A 144 2.38 -0.14 11.81
C ASP A 144 1.33 -1.03 11.14
N LEU A 145 1.75 -1.90 10.22
CA LEU A 145 0.86 -2.91 9.63
C LEU A 145 0.38 -3.94 10.63
N ALA A 146 1.21 -4.36 11.58
CA ALA A 146 0.78 -5.26 12.65
C ALA A 146 -0.29 -4.60 13.53
N GLU A 147 -0.14 -3.32 13.85
CA GLU A 147 -1.14 -2.55 14.61
C GLU A 147 -2.45 -2.39 13.84
N LYS A 148 -2.39 -2.18 12.52
CA LYS A 148 -3.59 -2.20 11.66
C LYS A 148 -4.24 -3.58 11.65
N ALA A 149 -3.44 -4.64 11.56
CA ALA A 149 -3.91 -6.03 11.52
C ALA A 149 -4.61 -6.46 12.81
N ASP A 150 -4.21 -5.95 13.98
CA ASP A 150 -4.84 -6.27 15.29
C ASP A 150 -6.34 -5.96 15.34
N SER A 151 -6.81 -5.03 14.50
CA SER A 151 -8.22 -4.61 14.42
C SER A 151 -8.91 -4.98 13.10
N ALA A 152 -8.18 -5.61 12.17
CA ALA A 152 -8.68 -5.95 10.86
C ALA A 152 -9.33 -7.34 10.87
N SER A 153 -10.34 -7.53 10.01
CA SER A 153 -10.83 -8.86 9.63
C SER A 153 -10.11 -9.33 8.38
N TRP A 154 -10.14 -10.64 8.12
CA TRP A 154 -9.69 -11.14 6.83
C TRP A 154 -10.76 -10.88 5.78
N ILE A 155 -10.31 -10.70 4.54
CA ILE A 155 -11.21 -10.83 3.41
C ILE A 155 -11.64 -12.29 3.29
N THR A 156 -12.93 -12.51 3.06
CA THR A 156 -13.50 -13.86 2.89
C THR A 156 -13.35 -14.36 1.45
N ARG A 157 -13.33 -13.43 0.49
CA ARG A 157 -13.15 -13.70 -0.92
C ARG A 157 -12.31 -12.62 -1.55
N TRP A 158 -11.34 -13.06 -2.35
CA TRP A 158 -10.58 -12.18 -3.21
C TRP A 158 -11.00 -12.41 -4.65
N ARG A 159 -11.84 -11.50 -5.17
CA ARG A 159 -12.43 -11.58 -6.52
C ARG A 159 -13.08 -12.93 -6.81
N ASN A 160 -12.35 -13.84 -7.44
CA ASN A 160 -12.86 -15.09 -8.00
C ASN A 160 -12.49 -16.34 -7.18
N GLY A 161 -11.71 -16.20 -6.10
CA GLY A 161 -11.22 -17.34 -5.31
C GLY A 161 -11.54 -17.22 -3.82
N PRO A 162 -11.68 -18.36 -3.12
CA PRO A 162 -11.61 -18.35 -1.66
C PRO A 162 -10.23 -17.87 -1.24
N PHE A 163 -10.20 -17.13 -0.14
CA PHE A 163 -8.96 -16.71 0.48
C PHE A 163 -8.57 -17.69 1.58
N ASP A 164 -7.28 -18.01 1.68
CA ASP A 164 -6.74 -18.93 2.68
C ASP A 164 -5.74 -18.19 3.59
N PRO A 165 -6.19 -17.71 4.76
CA PRO A 165 -5.32 -17.07 5.75
C PRO A 165 -4.15 -17.96 6.17
N ALA A 166 -4.36 -19.26 6.32
CA ALA A 166 -3.34 -20.19 6.79
C ALA A 166 -2.22 -20.35 5.76
N ALA A 167 -2.56 -20.44 4.46
CA ALA A 167 -1.58 -20.46 3.38
C ALA A 167 -0.73 -19.18 3.34
N THR A 168 -1.35 -18.01 3.49
CA THR A 168 -0.65 -16.72 3.54
C THR A 168 0.30 -16.64 4.73
N MET A 169 -0.15 -17.02 5.92
CA MET A 169 0.69 -17.00 7.13
C MET A 169 1.87 -17.98 7.02
N ALA A 170 1.64 -19.19 6.50
CA ALA A 170 2.69 -20.18 6.27
C ALA A 170 3.72 -19.68 5.24
N ALA A 171 3.28 -19.01 4.18
CA ALA A 171 4.16 -18.38 3.21
C ALA A 171 4.98 -17.26 3.86
N LEU A 172 4.37 -16.40 4.70
CA LEU A 172 5.07 -15.29 5.34
C LEU A 172 6.10 -15.78 6.35
N GLU A 173 5.81 -16.83 7.12
CA GLU A 173 6.78 -17.45 8.02
C GLU A 173 7.98 -18.06 7.27
N ARG A 174 7.75 -18.66 6.10
CA ARG A 174 8.82 -19.17 5.24
C ARG A 174 9.69 -18.04 4.71
N GLU A 175 9.09 -17.00 4.16
CA GLU A 175 9.82 -15.89 3.53
C GLU A 175 10.49 -14.97 4.56
N ARG A 176 10.00 -14.91 5.81
CA ARG A 176 10.61 -14.14 6.93
C ARG A 176 12.09 -14.44 7.09
N ARG A 177 12.52 -15.67 6.82
CA ARG A 177 13.93 -16.11 6.94
C ARG A 177 14.87 -15.45 5.94
N ARG A 178 14.34 -14.90 4.83
CA ARG A 178 15.12 -14.16 3.83
C ARG A 178 15.38 -12.71 4.24
N LEU A 179 14.64 -12.19 5.22
CA LEU A 179 14.78 -10.83 5.71
C LEU A 179 15.96 -10.69 6.69
N SER A 180 16.46 -9.46 6.81
CA SER A 180 17.50 -9.13 7.79
C SER A 180 17.05 -9.48 9.22
N ALA A 181 18.00 -9.85 10.08
CA ALA A 181 17.73 -10.19 11.47
C ALA A 181 17.01 -9.05 12.24
N GLU A 182 17.23 -7.81 11.83
CA GLU A 182 16.59 -6.61 12.39
C GLU A 182 15.10 -6.51 12.06
N LEU A 183 14.69 -7.02 10.89
CA LEU A 183 13.31 -6.94 10.39
C LEU A 183 12.44 -8.14 10.81
N GLN A 184 13.08 -9.28 11.09
CA GLN A 184 12.38 -10.51 11.51
C GLN A 184 11.45 -10.33 12.72
N PRO A 185 11.80 -9.56 13.79
CA PRO A 185 10.90 -9.32 14.91
C PRO A 185 9.60 -8.61 14.50
N ALA A 186 9.69 -7.60 13.62
CA ALA A 186 8.51 -6.87 13.15
C ALA A 186 7.58 -7.78 12.34
N VAL A 187 8.13 -8.60 11.45
CA VAL A 187 7.32 -9.58 10.68
C VAL A 187 6.71 -10.65 11.58
N THR A 188 7.41 -11.04 12.66
CA THR A 188 6.85 -11.97 13.67
C THR A 188 5.65 -11.35 14.36
N ARG A 189 5.72 -10.06 14.71
CA ARG A 189 4.58 -9.33 15.29
C ARG A 189 3.40 -9.27 14.32
N LEU A 190 3.65 -8.98 13.04
CA LEU A 190 2.62 -8.98 12.01
C LEU A 190 1.96 -10.36 11.87
N LEU A 191 2.74 -11.45 11.85
CA LEU A 191 2.21 -12.82 11.83
C LEU A 191 1.27 -13.11 13.01
N VAL A 192 1.66 -12.69 14.22
CA VAL A 192 0.82 -12.87 15.43
C VAL A 192 -0.49 -12.07 15.32
N ALA A 193 -0.43 -10.83 14.84
CA ALA A 193 -1.62 -10.01 14.63
C ALA A 193 -2.58 -10.62 13.59
N MET A 194 -2.02 -11.13 12.48
CA MET A 194 -2.79 -11.80 11.42
C MET A 194 -3.44 -13.11 11.89
N ASP A 195 -2.76 -13.88 12.74
CA ASP A 195 -3.30 -15.11 13.36
C ASP A 195 -4.43 -14.80 14.34
N ALA A 196 -4.27 -13.76 15.17
CA ALA A 196 -5.32 -13.29 16.07
C ALA A 196 -6.58 -12.84 15.31
N ALA A 197 -6.41 -12.14 14.18
CA ALA A 197 -7.51 -11.77 13.30
C ALA A 197 -8.25 -13.00 12.74
N ALA A 198 -7.53 -14.05 12.33
CA ALA A 198 -8.12 -15.28 11.82
C ALA A 198 -8.93 -16.03 12.89
N ALA A 199 -8.46 -16.04 14.14
CA ALA A 199 -9.14 -16.69 15.26
C ALA A 199 -10.43 -15.96 15.69
N SER A 200 -10.58 -14.69 15.33
CA SER A 200 -11.72 -13.84 15.73
C SER A 200 -12.95 -13.98 14.82
N GLU A 201 -12.84 -14.65 13.67
CA GLU A 201 -13.95 -14.80 12.74
C GLU A 201 -14.93 -15.91 13.20
N PRO A 202 -16.23 -15.60 13.40
CA PRO A 202 -17.22 -16.61 13.77
C PRO A 202 -17.42 -17.60 12.62
N SER A 203 -17.25 -18.89 12.94
CA SER A 203 -17.41 -20.05 12.02
C SER A 203 -18.83 -20.22 11.50
#